data_AF-A0ABD0NFN6-F1
#
_entry.id   AF-A0ABD0NFN6-F1
#
_cell.length_a   1.000
_cell.length_b   1.000
_cell.length_c   1.000
_cell.angle_alpha   90.00
_cell.angle_beta   90.00
_cell.angle_gamma   90.00
#
_symmetry.space_group_name_H-M   'P 1'
#
loop_
_entity.id
_entity.type
_entity.pdbx_description
1 polymer ?
#
loop_
_entity_poly.entity_id
_entity_poly.type
_entity_poly.pdbx_seq_one_letter_code
_entity_poly.pdbx_strand_id
1 'polypeptide(L)'
;MSHTKPYIRKKAVLIMYKVFLKYPESLRPAFPRLKEKLEDPDPGVQSAAVNVICELARRNPKNYLSLAPLFFKLMTSSTNNWVLIKIIKL
;
A
#
# COMPACT_ATOMS: atom_id res chain seq x y z
N MET A 1 -8.45 0.50 -9.51
CA MET A 1 -7.59 1.47 -8.79
C MET A 1 -7.35 2.77 -9.57
N SER A 2 -7.85 2.92 -10.81
CA SER A 2 -7.48 4.05 -11.71
C SER A 2 -8.58 5.09 -11.90
N HIS A 3 -9.58 5.15 -11.02
CA HIS A 3 -10.64 6.16 -11.15
C HIS A 3 -10.11 7.56 -10.85
N THR A 4 -10.59 8.57 -11.57
CA THR A 4 -10.28 9.99 -11.33
C THR A 4 -10.57 10.48 -9.90
N LYS A 5 -11.63 9.98 -9.24
CA LYS A 5 -12.03 10.38 -7.89
C LYS A 5 -11.16 9.70 -6.82
N PRO A 6 -10.41 10.45 -5.98
CA PRO A 6 -9.53 9.86 -4.96
C PRO A 6 -10.27 8.98 -3.94
N TYR A 7 -11.48 9.39 -3.52
CA TYR A 7 -12.31 8.61 -2.61
C TYR A 7 -12.56 7.18 -3.11
N ILE A 8 -12.86 7.03 -4.41
CA ILE A 8 -13.12 5.72 -5.03
C ILE A 8 -11.81 4.92 -5.11
N ARG A 9 -10.69 5.56 -5.49
CA ARG A 9 -9.37 4.88 -5.48
C ARG A 9 -9.02 4.36 -4.09
N LYS A 10 -9.19 5.18 -3.05
CA LYS A 10 -8.93 4.81 -1.65
C LYS A 10 -9.74 3.60 -1.23
N LYS A 11 -11.05 3.60 -1.49
CA LYS A 11 -11.93 2.45 -1.18
C LYS A 11 -11.52 1.20 -1.95
N ALA A 12 -11.21 1.34 -3.23
CA ALA A 12 -10.74 0.22 -4.05
C ALA A 12 -9.45 -0.39 -3.46
N VAL A 13 -8.45 0.43 -3.11
CA VAL A 13 -7.21 -0.02 -2.49
C VAL A 13 -7.48 -0.77 -1.18
N LEU A 14 -8.31 -0.22 -0.28
CA LEU A 14 -8.62 -0.87 1.00
C LEU A 14 -9.30 -2.23 0.82
N ILE A 15 -10.21 -2.36 -0.14
CA ILE A 15 -10.91 -3.63 -0.42
C ILE A 15 -9.94 -4.69 -0.95
N MET A 16 -8.89 -4.30 -1.69
CA MET A 16 -7.91 -5.25 -2.22
C MET A 16 -7.29 -6.13 -1.13
N TYR A 17 -7.11 -5.61 0.09
CA TYR A 17 -6.63 -6.45 1.21
C TYR A 17 -7.53 -7.68 1.43
N LYS A 18 -8.85 -7.48 1.55
CA LYS A 18 -9.80 -8.58 1.74
C LYS A 18 -9.81 -9.53 0.53
N VAL A 19 -9.67 -8.98 -0.69
CA VAL A 19 -9.58 -9.79 -1.91
C VAL A 19 -8.33 -10.69 -1.86
N PHE A 20 -7.16 -10.17 -1.52
CA PHE A 20 -5.93 -10.97 -1.42
C PHE A 20 -5.98 -12.03 -0.32
N LEU A 21 -6.72 -11.77 0.78
CA LEU A 21 -6.92 -12.78 1.82
C LEU A 21 -7.83 -13.93 1.34
N LYS A 22 -8.81 -13.63 0.48
CA LYS A 22 -9.74 -14.64 -0.05
C LYS A 22 -9.23 -15.35 -1.30
N TYR A 23 -8.46 -14.63 -2.12
CA TYR A 23 -7.96 -15.02 -3.44
C TYR A 23 -6.47 -14.63 -3.58
N PRO A 24 -5.54 -15.34 -2.92
CA PRO A 24 -4.12 -14.99 -2.91
C PRO A 24 -3.47 -14.89 -4.31
N GLU A 25 -3.97 -15.67 -5.28
CA GLU A 25 -3.55 -15.68 -6.68
C GLU A 25 -3.76 -14.32 -7.37
N SER A 26 -4.74 -13.54 -6.91
CA SER A 26 -5.02 -12.19 -7.43
C SER A 26 -3.96 -11.15 -7.03
N LEU A 27 -3.12 -11.45 -6.04
CA LEU A 27 -2.08 -10.53 -5.57
C LEU A 27 -1.06 -10.27 -6.68
N ARG A 28 -0.52 -11.32 -7.30
CA ARG A 28 0.57 -11.21 -8.29
C ARG A 28 0.24 -10.27 -9.46
N PRO A 29 -0.92 -10.37 -10.13
CA PRO A 29 -1.28 -9.45 -11.20
C PRO A 29 -1.68 -8.05 -10.70
N ALA A 30 -2.19 -7.91 -9.47
CA ALA A 30 -2.61 -6.61 -8.93
C ALA A 30 -1.47 -5.82 -8.26
N PHE A 31 -0.39 -6.50 -7.86
CA PHE A 31 0.69 -5.93 -7.06
C PHE A 31 1.40 -4.74 -7.73
N PRO A 32 1.70 -4.75 -9.05
CA PRO A 32 2.29 -3.58 -9.71
C PRO A 32 1.43 -2.32 -9.56
N ARG A 33 0.12 -2.44 -9.78
CA ARG A 33 -0.83 -1.34 -9.63
C ARG A 33 -0.97 -0.88 -8.17
N LEU A 34 -0.89 -1.81 -7.22
CA LEU A 34 -0.90 -1.47 -5.79
C LEU A 34 0.37 -0.71 -5.40
N LYS A 35 1.54 -1.12 -5.91
CA LYS A 35 2.82 -0.45 -5.69
C LYS A 35 2.80 0.99 -6.22
N GLU A 36 2.25 1.21 -7.41
CA GLU A 36 2.06 2.58 -7.95
C GLU A 36 1.22 3.47 -7.01
N LYS A 37 0.31 2.91 -6.21
CA LYS A 37 -0.51 3.72 -5.29
C LYS A 37 0.27 4.21 -4.07
N LEU A 38 1.49 3.72 -3.81
CA LEU A 38 2.40 4.27 -2.80
C LEU A 38 2.91 5.67 -3.18
N GLU A 39 2.78 6.07 -4.44
CA GLU A 39 3.13 7.40 -4.93
C GLU A 39 1.89 8.14 -5.47
N ASP A 40 0.67 7.77 -5.03
CA ASP A 40 -0.56 8.50 -5.42
C ASP A 40 -0.52 9.93 -4.86
N PRO A 41 -0.90 10.95 -5.66
CA PRO A 41 -0.88 12.34 -5.21
C PRO A 41 -1.89 12.64 -4.09
N ASP A 42 -2.94 11.81 -3.95
CA ASP A 42 -3.86 11.94 -2.82
C ASP A 42 -3.29 11.23 -1.58
N PRO A 43 -3.03 11.96 -0.47
CA PRO A 43 -2.45 11.38 0.74
C PRO A 43 -3.32 10.27 1.36
N GLY A 44 -4.64 10.33 1.17
CA GLY A 44 -5.57 9.33 1.67
C GLY A 44 -5.48 8.02 0.90
N VAL A 45 -5.25 8.08 -0.42
CA VAL A 45 -4.98 6.91 -1.26
C VAL A 45 -3.61 6.32 -0.95
N GLN A 46 -2.57 7.17 -0.85
CA GLN A 46 -1.22 6.73 -0.46
C GLN A 46 -1.22 6.02 0.90
N SER A 47 -1.87 6.61 1.91
CA SER A 47 -1.99 6.01 3.25
C SER A 47 -2.70 4.66 3.21
N ALA A 48 -3.75 4.52 2.38
CA ALA A 48 -4.43 3.25 2.19
C ALA A 48 -3.51 2.19 1.55
N ALA A 49 -2.70 2.57 0.56
CA ALA A 49 -1.75 1.67 -0.09
C ALA A 49 -0.67 1.19 0.89
N VAL A 50 -0.07 2.11 1.66
CA VAL A 50 0.87 1.79 2.73
C VAL A 50 0.24 0.81 3.71
N ASN A 51 -0.99 1.09 4.16
CA ASN A 51 -1.70 0.21 5.09
C ASN A 51 -1.81 -1.22 4.56
N VAL A 52 -2.36 -1.37 3.36
CA VAL A 52 -2.61 -2.69 2.75
C VAL A 52 -1.30 -3.46 2.59
N ILE A 53 -0.26 -2.81 2.09
CA ILE A 53 1.04 -3.46 1.90
C ILE A 53 1.66 -3.86 3.23
N CYS A 54 1.63 -2.99 4.25
CA CYS A 54 2.12 -3.32 5.59
C CYS A 54 1.35 -4.52 6.21
N GLU A 55 0.02 -4.56 6.09
CA GLU A 55 -0.77 -5.69 6.58
C GLU A 55 -0.43 -7.02 5.87
N LEU A 56 -0.15 -6.98 4.57
CA LEU A 56 0.27 -8.16 3.81
C LEU A 56 1.71 -8.58 4.17
N ALA A 57 2.61 -7.61 4.34
CA ALA A 57 4.00 -7.85 4.70
C ALA A 57 4.13 -8.49 6.09
N ARG A 58 3.28 -8.14 7.07
CA ARG A 58 3.24 -8.86 8.36
C ARG A 58 2.91 -10.35 8.24
N ARG A 59 2.18 -10.74 7.19
CA ARG A 59 1.83 -12.15 6.95
C ARG A 59 2.92 -12.90 6.18
N ASN A 60 3.58 -12.25 5.22
CA ASN A 60 4.65 -12.85 4.43
C ASN A 60 5.74 -11.82 4.08
N PRO A 61 6.68 -11.53 5.00
CA PRO A 61 7.60 -10.41 4.86
C PRO A 61 8.59 -10.57 3.69
N LYS A 62 8.96 -11.80 3.33
CA LYS A 62 9.94 -12.10 2.27
C LYS A 62 9.52 -11.51 0.92
N ASN A 63 8.22 -11.49 0.62
CA ASN A 63 7.70 -10.97 -0.65
C ASN A 63 7.80 -9.45 -0.80
N TYR A 64 8.03 -8.71 0.31
CA TYR A 64 7.98 -7.25 0.34
C TYR A 64 9.35 -6.60 0.59
N LEU A 65 10.42 -7.39 0.72
CA LEU A 65 11.78 -6.90 0.91
C LEU A 65 12.23 -5.94 -0.21
N SER A 66 11.78 -6.19 -1.45
CA SER A 66 12.07 -5.31 -2.60
C SER A 66 11.43 -3.91 -2.49
N LEU A 67 10.49 -3.71 -1.56
CA LEU A 67 9.89 -2.40 -1.28
C LEU A 67 10.66 -1.60 -0.22
N ALA A 68 11.68 -2.18 0.43
CA ALA A 68 12.44 -1.48 1.47
C ALA A 68 12.99 -0.11 1.04
N PRO A 69 13.57 0.07 -0.17
CA PRO A 69 14.02 1.39 -0.62
C PRO A 69 12.87 2.41 -0.75
N LEU A 70 11.69 1.95 -1.18
CA LEU A 70 10.52 2.80 -1.34
C LEU A 70 9.93 3.21 0.02
N PHE A 71 9.89 2.29 0.98
CA PHE A 71 9.51 2.60 2.35
C PHE A 71 10.48 3.56 3.03
N PHE A 72 11.78 3.38 2.79
CA PHE A 72 12.79 4.31 3.29
C PHE A 72 12.59 5.72 2.72
N LYS A 73 12.36 5.85 1.41
CA LYS A 73 12.00 7.12 0.78
C LYS A 73 10.75 7.74 1.42
N LEU A 74 9.70 6.95 1.67
CA LEU A 74 8.48 7.44 2.31
C LEU A 74 8.72 7.90 3.76
N MET A 75 9.60 7.23 4.51
CA MET A 75 9.95 7.63 5.88
C MET A 75 10.71 8.95 5.92
N THR A 76 11.56 9.24 4.94
CA THR A 76 12.39 10.45 4.92
C THR A 76 11.70 11.65 4.25
N SER A 77 10.71 11.42 3.38
CA SER A 77 10.05 12.49 2.62
C SER A 77 8.62 12.80 3.05
N SER A 78 7.94 11.90 3.77
CA SER A 78 6.54 12.11 4.17
C SER A 78 6.44 12.94 5.44
N THR A 79 5.57 13.96 5.42
CA THR A 79 5.13 14.71 6.61
C THR A 79 3.88 14.10 7.27
N ASN A 80 3.38 12.97 6.74
CA ASN A 80 2.20 12.29 7.26
C ASN A 80 2.58 11.32 8.39
N ASN A 81 2.41 11.78 9.63
CA ASN A 81 2.71 11.00 10.83
C ASN A 81 2.07 9.61 10.85
N TRP A 82 0.86 9.46 10.30
CA TRP A 82 0.18 8.16 10.27
C TRP A 82 0.93 7.15 9.39
N VAL A 83 1.42 7.59 8.23
CA VAL A 83 2.25 6.78 7.32
C VAL A 83 3.57 6.42 7.98
N LEU A 84 4.24 7.39 8.61
CA LEU A 84 5.51 7.16 9.32
C LEU A 84 5.36 6.10 10.41
N ILE A 85 4.38 6.26 11.29
CA ILE A 85 4.08 5.31 12.38
C ILE A 85 3.78 3.92 11.81
N LYS A 86 3.05 3.83 10.69
CA LYS A 86 2.68 2.55 10.09
C LYS A 86 3.89 1.83 9.51
N ILE A 87 4.80 2.54 8.84
CA ILE A 87 6.00 1.96 8.22
C ILE A 87 7.02 1.54 9.28
N ILE A 88 7.26 2.36 10.32
CA ILE A 88 8.22 2.04 11.39
C ILE A 88 7.80 0.79 12.18
N LYS A 89 6.48 0.54 12.31
CA LYS A 89 5.92 -0.64 13.01
C LYS A 89 5.89 -1.91 12.16
N LEU A 90 6.30 -1.86 10.89
CA LEU A 90 6.31 -3.01 10.00
C LEU A 90 7.55 -3.87 10.27
#